data_AF-A0AAW8JFQ9-F1
#
_entry.id   AF-A0AAW8JFQ9-F1
#
_cell.length_a   1.000
_cell.length_b   1.000
_cell.length_c   1.000
_cell.angle_alpha   90.00
_cell.angle_beta   90.00
_cell.angle_gamma   90.00
#
_symmetry.space_group_name_H-M   'P 1'
#
loop_
_entity.id
_entity.type
_entity.pdbx_description
1 polymer ?
#
loop_
_entity_poly.entity_id
_entity_poly.type
_entity_poly.pdbx_seq_one_letter_code
_entity_poly.pdbx_strand_id
1 'polypeptide(L)'
;MGFLFESQKFKKTYEKVLNLSELVLENSNQYDAEIGKLAKYFLSTRKVFNVDHDLSNYDKVIVYSTKWDRFDFINEINRVFDSYNKEKNSDNLREIILLGSALFYIYFQELTFQLGALNPTISIEVGGYIANVKIILMKLNYYEDYLVYAERDLPYQILKEVFHSNEIKNLADLTKKYESAKNLIYDWDDNLQQKKNEVERLSKKLESQKVAYDFVLLNEGFKKLYDQKKEDAKSNNRYLGALIAAIICLPLINLYTGGLFVYGKNIDLTSVLLLELPIITLLLIFIYFFKINLNERNSIRSQMIQLELRMALCQFIHSYADDSESLHKKNTEGFKKFENIIFSPIVASDDKIPSTFDGVDQIAKLIEAIKK
;
A
#
# COMPACT_ATOMS: atom_id res chain seq x y z
N MET A 1 -49.95 26.37 -12.13
CA MET A 1 -49.17 26.26 -10.87
C MET A 1 -49.98 25.32 -10.00
N GLY A 2 -49.51 24.09 -9.82
CA GLY A 2 -50.32 23.00 -9.26
C GLY A 2 -50.81 23.25 -7.83
N PHE A 3 -51.80 22.47 -7.39
CA PHE A 3 -52.27 22.49 -6.01
C PHE A 3 -51.54 21.47 -5.13
N LEU A 4 -51.62 21.68 -3.82
CA LEU A 4 -51.18 20.72 -2.81
C LEU A 4 -52.40 20.12 -2.12
N PHE A 5 -52.40 18.82 -1.89
CA PHE A 5 -53.41 18.08 -1.11
C PHE A 5 -53.48 18.59 0.33
N GLU A 6 -52.35 18.98 0.96
CA GLU A 6 -52.40 19.58 2.30
C GLU A 6 -52.98 21.00 2.31
N SER A 7 -53.13 21.65 1.15
CA SER A 7 -53.62 23.02 1.09
C SER A 7 -55.06 23.15 1.62
N GLN A 8 -55.31 24.23 2.35
CA GLN A 8 -56.65 24.57 2.85
C GLN A 8 -57.68 24.72 1.72
N LYS A 9 -57.23 25.14 0.52
CA LYS A 9 -58.10 25.26 -0.66
C LYS A 9 -58.54 23.87 -1.17
N PHE A 10 -57.63 22.90 -1.20
CA PHE A 10 -57.96 21.52 -1.55
C PHE A 10 -58.95 20.93 -0.55
N LYS A 11 -58.60 20.93 0.75
CA LYS A 11 -59.43 20.35 1.82
C LYS A 11 -60.87 20.88 1.77
N LYS A 12 -61.05 22.20 1.60
CA LYS A 12 -62.37 22.83 1.46
C LYS A 12 -63.11 22.41 0.18
N THR A 13 -62.43 22.36 -0.96
CA THR A 13 -63.08 21.99 -2.23
C THR A 13 -63.48 20.51 -2.22
N TYR A 14 -62.61 19.67 -1.67
CA TYR A 14 -62.85 18.24 -1.52
C TYR A 14 -64.03 17.93 -0.58
N GLU A 15 -64.11 18.55 0.60
CA GLU A 15 -65.26 18.39 1.49
C GLU A 15 -66.59 18.83 0.85
N LYS A 16 -66.59 19.87 0.01
CA LYS A 16 -67.80 20.26 -0.73
C LYS A 16 -68.27 19.14 -1.67
N VAL A 17 -67.36 18.48 -2.39
CA VAL A 17 -67.70 17.38 -3.29
C VAL A 17 -68.15 16.14 -2.51
N LEU A 18 -67.55 15.88 -1.34
CA LEU A 18 -68.00 14.82 -0.43
C LEU A 18 -69.44 15.07 0.05
N ASN A 19 -69.74 16.27 0.54
CA ASN A 19 -71.10 16.62 1.00
C ASN A 19 -72.13 16.52 -0.13
N LEU A 20 -71.77 16.92 -1.36
CA LEU A 20 -72.63 16.73 -2.52
C LEU A 20 -72.84 15.25 -2.86
N SER A 21 -71.80 14.44 -2.70
CA SER A 21 -71.90 12.99 -2.93
C SER A 21 -72.82 12.31 -1.90
N GLU A 22 -72.80 12.76 -0.64
CA GLU A 22 -73.76 12.34 0.40
C GLU A 22 -75.19 12.71 0.01
N LEU A 23 -75.42 13.95 -0.42
CA LEU A 23 -76.74 14.43 -0.86
C LEU A 23 -77.30 13.63 -2.05
N VAL A 24 -76.45 13.22 -2.99
CA VAL A 24 -76.85 12.36 -4.12
C VAL A 24 -77.26 10.96 -3.66
N LEU A 25 -76.61 10.41 -2.63
CA LEU A 25 -76.97 9.11 -2.08
C LEU A 25 -78.27 9.16 -1.27
N GLU A 26 -78.49 10.22 -0.49
CA GLU A 26 -79.74 10.42 0.26
C GLU A 26 -80.96 10.58 -0.68
N ASN A 27 -80.74 11.14 -1.87
CA ASN A 27 -81.76 11.36 -2.88
C ASN A 27 -81.61 10.41 -4.08
N SER A 28 -81.21 9.15 -3.85
CA SER A 28 -80.88 8.18 -4.89
C SER A 28 -81.96 7.95 -5.95
N ASN A 29 -83.23 8.22 -5.62
CA ASN A 29 -84.37 8.07 -6.54
C ASN A 29 -84.46 9.17 -7.61
N GLN A 30 -83.71 10.27 -7.45
CA GLN A 30 -83.74 11.44 -8.35
C GLN A 30 -82.57 11.48 -9.34
N TYR A 31 -81.59 10.56 -9.21
CA TYR A 31 -80.36 10.56 -9.98
C TYR A 31 -80.14 9.23 -10.70
N ASP A 32 -79.34 9.26 -11.78
CA ASP A 32 -78.91 8.06 -12.51
C ASP A 32 -78.15 7.09 -11.57
N ALA A 33 -78.46 5.80 -11.66
CA ALA A 33 -77.86 4.74 -10.87
C ALA A 33 -76.33 4.72 -10.98
N GLU A 34 -75.77 5.09 -12.14
CA GLU A 34 -74.31 5.16 -12.32
C GLU A 34 -73.69 6.35 -11.57
N ILE A 35 -74.40 7.47 -11.46
CA ILE A 35 -73.95 8.65 -10.68
C ILE A 35 -74.04 8.38 -9.18
N GLY A 36 -75.09 7.70 -8.72
CA GLY A 36 -75.17 7.23 -7.33
C GLY A 36 -74.01 6.29 -6.96
N LYS A 37 -73.60 5.40 -7.88
CA LYS A 37 -72.42 4.56 -7.68
C LYS A 37 -71.13 5.39 -7.61
N LEU A 38 -70.93 6.34 -8.53
CA LEU A 38 -69.76 7.22 -8.49
C LEU A 38 -69.69 8.04 -7.20
N ALA A 39 -70.82 8.60 -6.74
CA ALA A 39 -70.89 9.29 -5.46
C ALA A 39 -70.45 8.39 -4.30
N LYS A 40 -70.92 7.13 -4.25
CA LYS A 40 -70.50 6.14 -3.25
C LYS A 40 -68.99 5.87 -3.29
N TYR A 41 -68.43 5.68 -4.48
CA TYR A 41 -66.98 5.47 -4.61
C TYR A 41 -66.20 6.73 -4.26
N PHE A 42 -66.69 7.92 -4.63
CA PHE A 42 -66.08 9.19 -4.24
C PHE A 42 -66.04 9.35 -2.73
N LEU A 43 -67.09 8.98 -1.99
CA LEU A 43 -67.04 8.98 -0.52
C LEU A 43 -66.00 8.03 0.06
N SER A 44 -65.72 6.90 -0.61
CA SER A 44 -64.66 6.00 -0.14
C SER A 44 -63.26 6.62 -0.19
N THR A 45 -63.06 7.67 -1.00
CA THR A 45 -61.79 8.41 -1.05
C THR A 45 -61.46 9.10 0.27
N ARG A 46 -62.46 9.40 1.13
CA ARG A 46 -62.27 9.97 2.49
C ARG A 46 -61.42 9.08 3.39
N LYS A 47 -61.42 7.76 3.16
CA LYS A 47 -60.56 6.81 3.89
C LYS A 47 -59.08 6.92 3.52
N VAL A 48 -58.79 7.43 2.32
CA VAL A 48 -57.41 7.58 1.80
C VAL A 48 -56.94 9.02 2.01
N PHE A 49 -57.74 9.99 1.61
CA PHE A 49 -57.54 11.41 1.82
C PHE A 49 -58.39 11.89 2.98
N ASN A 50 -57.94 11.63 4.20
CA ASN A 50 -58.58 12.16 5.40
C ASN A 50 -58.10 13.61 5.65
N VAL A 51 -59.01 14.58 5.55
CA VAL A 51 -58.69 16.01 5.72
C VAL A 51 -58.25 16.38 7.14
N ASP A 52 -58.62 15.57 8.13
CA ASP A 52 -58.26 15.74 9.54
C ASP A 52 -56.82 15.27 9.84
N HIS A 53 -56.19 14.59 8.89
CA HIS A 53 -54.79 14.15 8.97
C HIS A 53 -53.90 14.93 8.00
N ASP A 54 -52.59 14.80 8.21
CA ASP A 54 -51.57 15.40 7.35
C ASP A 54 -51.54 14.68 5.99
N LEU A 55 -51.77 15.44 4.91
CA LEU A 55 -51.76 14.96 3.53
C LEU A 55 -50.44 15.27 2.81
N SER A 56 -49.45 15.86 3.50
CA SER A 56 -48.15 16.23 2.91
C SER A 56 -47.38 15.07 2.28
N ASN A 57 -47.66 13.83 2.70
CA ASN A 57 -47.06 12.65 2.06
C ASN A 57 -47.58 12.45 0.63
N TYR A 58 -48.87 12.69 0.40
CA TYR A 58 -49.45 12.60 -0.94
C TYR A 58 -48.90 13.69 -1.87
N ASP A 59 -48.58 14.87 -1.33
CA ASP A 59 -47.90 15.94 -2.09
C ASP A 59 -46.51 15.56 -2.58
N LYS A 60 -45.82 14.65 -1.87
CA LYS A 60 -44.50 14.14 -2.27
C LYS A 60 -44.58 13.02 -3.31
N VAL A 61 -45.67 12.25 -3.29
CA VAL A 61 -45.83 11.05 -4.10
C VAL A 61 -46.61 11.34 -5.40
N ILE A 62 -47.65 12.17 -5.33
CA ILE A 62 -48.53 12.54 -6.44
C ILE A 62 -48.14 13.94 -6.93
N VAL A 63 -47.12 13.98 -7.77
CA VAL A 63 -46.42 15.21 -8.17
C VAL A 63 -46.69 15.55 -9.63
N TYR A 64 -46.91 14.55 -10.48
CA TYR A 64 -47.04 14.74 -11.92
C TYR A 64 -48.42 15.22 -12.29
N SER A 65 -49.47 14.56 -11.81
CA SER A 65 -50.85 14.89 -12.16
C SER A 65 -51.24 16.28 -11.66
N THR A 66 -50.81 16.65 -10.45
CA THR A 66 -51.14 17.95 -9.83
C THR A 66 -50.48 19.14 -10.52
N LYS A 67 -49.42 18.94 -11.31
CA LYS A 67 -48.73 20.01 -12.05
C LYS A 67 -49.45 20.46 -13.32
N TRP A 68 -50.31 19.62 -13.87
CA TRP A 68 -51.02 19.92 -15.12
C TRP A 68 -52.31 20.67 -14.82
N ASP A 69 -52.49 21.84 -15.42
CA ASP A 69 -53.65 22.69 -15.14
C ASP A 69 -54.99 21.99 -15.46
N ARG A 70 -55.03 21.10 -16.47
CA ARG A 70 -56.20 20.26 -16.82
C ARG A 70 -56.59 19.25 -15.71
N PHE A 71 -55.64 18.89 -14.87
CA PHE A 71 -55.84 17.98 -13.75
C PHE A 71 -55.74 18.73 -12.41
N ASP A 72 -55.95 20.05 -12.39
CA ASP A 72 -56.05 20.79 -11.15
C ASP A 72 -57.46 20.62 -10.57
N PHE A 73 -57.59 19.78 -9.55
CA PHE A 73 -58.87 19.53 -8.89
C PHE A 73 -59.52 20.80 -8.36
N ILE A 74 -58.76 21.74 -7.82
CA ILE A 74 -59.31 22.95 -7.23
C ILE A 74 -59.91 23.82 -8.33
N ASN A 75 -59.17 24.08 -9.40
CA ASN A 75 -59.61 24.99 -10.46
C ASN A 75 -60.76 24.37 -11.28
N GLU A 76 -60.63 23.10 -11.67
CA GLU A 76 -61.60 22.44 -12.52
C GLU A 76 -62.94 22.23 -11.81
N ILE A 77 -62.93 21.85 -10.53
CA ILE A 77 -64.16 21.68 -9.75
C ILE A 77 -64.79 23.03 -9.40
N ASN A 78 -64.00 24.06 -9.04
CA ASN A 78 -64.56 25.39 -8.76
C ASN A 78 -65.21 26.01 -10.01
N ARG A 79 -64.66 25.76 -11.21
CA ARG A 79 -65.28 26.19 -12.48
C ARG A 79 -66.71 25.64 -12.61
N VAL A 80 -66.92 24.36 -12.32
CA VAL A 80 -68.24 23.73 -12.40
C VAL A 80 -69.14 24.17 -11.24
N PHE A 81 -68.59 24.38 -10.04
CA PHE A 81 -69.33 24.93 -8.89
C PHE A 81 -69.90 26.32 -9.16
N ASP A 82 -69.14 27.20 -9.82
CA ASP A 82 -69.60 28.55 -10.15
C ASP A 82 -70.80 28.52 -11.11
N SER A 83 -70.84 27.55 -12.03
CA SER A 83 -71.99 27.29 -12.89
C SER A 83 -73.16 26.67 -12.11
N TYR A 84 -72.90 25.71 -11.21
CA TYR A 84 -73.92 25.11 -10.34
C TYR A 84 -74.62 26.14 -9.44
N ASN A 85 -73.87 27.04 -8.81
CA ASN A 85 -74.42 28.04 -7.89
C ASN A 85 -75.33 29.07 -8.59
N LYS A 86 -75.14 29.29 -9.90
CA LYS A 86 -75.95 30.22 -10.70
C LYS A 86 -77.26 29.60 -11.17
N GLU A 87 -77.26 28.32 -11.53
CA GLU A 87 -78.39 27.68 -12.22
C GLU A 87 -79.14 26.63 -11.37
N LYS A 88 -78.51 26.10 -10.31
CA LYS A 88 -79.02 25.01 -9.45
C LYS A 88 -79.58 23.79 -10.21
N ASN A 89 -78.97 23.46 -11.36
CA ASN A 89 -79.36 22.34 -12.20
C ASN A 89 -78.75 21.00 -11.71
N SER A 90 -79.51 19.91 -11.80
CA SER A 90 -79.07 18.53 -11.55
C SER A 90 -77.95 18.07 -12.48
N ASP A 91 -77.85 18.62 -13.69
CA ASP A 91 -76.79 18.26 -14.66
C ASP A 91 -75.40 18.74 -14.21
N ASN A 92 -75.33 19.94 -13.61
CA ASN A 92 -74.07 20.49 -13.08
C ASN A 92 -73.57 19.66 -11.88
N LEU A 93 -74.48 19.09 -11.07
CA LEU A 93 -74.13 18.18 -9.98
C LEU A 93 -73.54 16.86 -10.50
N ARG A 94 -74.15 16.32 -11.57
CA ARG A 94 -73.65 15.14 -12.27
C ARG A 94 -72.23 15.37 -12.81
N GLU A 95 -71.98 16.53 -13.39
CA GLU A 95 -70.66 16.91 -13.91
C GLU A 95 -69.60 17.00 -12.80
N ILE A 96 -69.93 17.59 -11.64
CA ILE A 96 -69.02 17.67 -10.48
C ILE A 96 -68.58 16.28 -10.02
N ILE A 97 -69.51 15.34 -9.87
CA ILE A 97 -69.20 13.98 -9.40
C ILE A 97 -68.39 13.21 -10.44
N LEU A 98 -68.72 13.34 -11.73
CA LEU A 98 -67.97 12.70 -12.80
C LEU A 98 -66.54 13.23 -12.90
N LEU A 99 -66.37 14.55 -12.94
CA LEU A 99 -65.08 15.22 -13.04
C LEU A 99 -64.23 14.92 -11.80
N GLY A 100 -64.81 15.03 -10.61
CA GLY A 100 -64.14 14.69 -9.37
C GLY A 100 -63.67 13.24 -9.36
N SER A 101 -64.51 12.33 -9.85
CA SER A 101 -64.16 10.91 -9.92
C SER A 101 -63.06 10.60 -10.93
N ALA A 102 -63.09 11.25 -12.10
CA ALA A 102 -62.05 11.11 -13.12
C ALA A 102 -60.69 11.66 -12.65
N LEU A 103 -60.68 12.77 -11.91
CA LEU A 103 -59.45 13.35 -11.37
C LEU A 103 -58.84 12.47 -10.26
N PHE A 104 -59.66 11.96 -9.34
CA PHE A 104 -59.19 11.04 -8.30
C PHE A 104 -58.73 9.71 -8.87
N TYR A 105 -59.32 9.26 -9.98
CA TYR A 105 -58.83 8.10 -10.72
C TYR A 105 -57.38 8.30 -11.20
N ILE A 106 -57.06 9.47 -11.78
CA ILE A 106 -55.70 9.83 -12.18
C ILE A 106 -54.75 9.84 -10.98
N TYR A 107 -55.14 10.49 -9.87
CA TYR A 107 -54.30 10.58 -8.67
C TYR A 107 -54.00 9.21 -8.05
N PHE A 108 -54.99 8.32 -8.01
CA PHE A 108 -54.80 6.97 -7.51
C PHE A 108 -53.97 6.09 -8.44
N GLN A 109 -54.07 6.28 -9.75
CA GLN A 109 -53.16 5.62 -10.70
C GLN A 109 -51.71 6.08 -10.49
N GLU A 110 -51.48 7.39 -10.34
CA GLU A 110 -50.15 7.92 -10.01
C GLU A 110 -49.63 7.35 -8.68
N LEU A 111 -50.45 7.38 -7.63
CA LEU A 111 -50.11 6.89 -6.31
C LEU A 111 -49.70 5.41 -6.35
N THR A 112 -50.47 4.59 -7.06
CA THR A 112 -50.19 3.16 -7.21
C THR A 112 -48.92 2.92 -8.02
N PHE A 113 -48.71 3.70 -9.08
CA PHE A 113 -47.53 3.58 -9.93
C PHE A 113 -46.24 3.96 -9.19
N GLN A 114 -46.26 5.06 -8.44
CA GLN A 114 -45.09 5.58 -7.71
C GLN A 114 -44.73 4.73 -6.49
N LEU A 115 -45.73 4.24 -5.74
CA LEU A 115 -45.48 3.42 -4.54
C LEU A 115 -45.22 1.94 -4.87
N GLY A 116 -45.72 1.45 -6.01
CA GLY A 116 -45.64 0.05 -6.43
C GLY A 116 -46.52 -0.90 -5.59
N ALA A 117 -46.49 -0.77 -4.26
CA ALA A 117 -47.36 -1.45 -3.32
C ALA A 117 -47.95 -0.45 -2.31
N LEU A 118 -49.27 -0.49 -2.16
CA LEU A 118 -49.98 0.31 -1.17
C LEU A 118 -50.06 -0.42 0.17
N ASN A 119 -50.12 0.34 1.27
CA ASN A 119 -50.38 -0.22 2.59
C ASN A 119 -51.72 -1.01 2.58
N PRO A 120 -51.79 -2.20 3.19
CA PRO A 120 -53.02 -2.99 3.31
C PRO A 120 -54.26 -2.20 3.75
N THR A 121 -54.11 -1.14 4.56
CA THR A 121 -55.22 -0.30 5.05
C THR A 121 -55.88 0.55 3.97
N ILE A 122 -55.17 0.93 2.91
CA ILE A 122 -55.70 1.78 1.83
C ILE A 122 -55.75 1.05 0.48
N SER A 123 -55.08 -0.09 0.35
CA SER A 123 -54.95 -0.81 -0.92
C SER A 123 -56.30 -1.33 -1.45
N ILE A 124 -57.19 -1.78 -0.56
CA ILE A 124 -58.53 -2.26 -0.92
C ILE A 124 -59.39 -1.11 -1.43
N GLU A 125 -59.39 0.01 -0.72
CA GLU A 125 -60.12 1.23 -1.06
C GLU A 125 -59.66 1.78 -2.42
N VAL A 126 -58.35 1.95 -2.61
CA VAL A 126 -57.79 2.50 -3.85
C VAL A 126 -58.01 1.54 -5.02
N GLY A 127 -57.73 0.24 -4.84
CA GLY A 127 -57.94 -0.76 -5.90
C GLY A 127 -59.41 -0.90 -6.28
N GLY A 128 -60.30 -0.91 -5.29
CA GLY A 128 -61.74 -0.94 -5.48
C GLY A 128 -62.25 0.31 -6.19
N TYR A 129 -61.72 1.48 -5.85
CA TYR A 129 -62.04 2.74 -6.53
C TYR A 129 -61.64 2.68 -8.01
N ILE A 130 -60.36 2.39 -8.30
CA ILE A 130 -59.83 2.32 -9.66
C ILE A 130 -60.66 1.35 -10.53
N ALA A 131 -60.90 0.13 -10.04
CA ALA A 131 -61.61 -0.89 -10.81
C ALA A 131 -63.05 -0.48 -11.14
N ASN A 132 -63.80 0.04 -10.17
CA ASN A 132 -65.21 0.32 -10.36
C ASN A 132 -65.46 1.66 -11.07
N VAL A 133 -64.69 2.70 -10.74
CA VAL A 133 -64.81 4.01 -11.39
C VAL A 133 -64.43 3.92 -12.86
N LYS A 134 -63.40 3.13 -13.22
CA LYS A 134 -63.06 2.86 -14.63
C LYS A 134 -64.27 2.32 -15.41
N ILE A 135 -64.92 1.27 -14.90
CA ILE A 135 -66.07 0.64 -15.57
C ILE A 135 -67.19 1.66 -15.83
N ILE A 136 -67.47 2.52 -14.85
CA ILE A 136 -68.53 3.52 -14.96
C ILE A 136 -68.13 4.62 -15.97
N LEU A 137 -66.91 5.16 -15.87
CA LEU A 137 -66.43 6.21 -16.78
C LEU A 137 -66.35 5.72 -18.24
N MET A 138 -65.95 4.46 -18.47
CA MET A 138 -65.96 3.86 -19.81
C MET A 138 -67.36 3.77 -20.41
N LYS A 139 -68.38 3.41 -19.61
CA LYS A 139 -69.77 3.33 -20.10
C LYS A 139 -70.34 4.68 -20.51
N LEU A 140 -69.95 5.73 -19.80
CA LEU A 140 -70.48 7.08 -20.00
C LEU A 140 -69.76 7.84 -21.12
N ASN A 141 -68.58 7.39 -21.56
CA ASN A 141 -67.79 7.92 -22.68
C ASN A 141 -67.40 9.41 -22.63
N TYR A 142 -67.61 10.11 -21.52
CA TYR A 142 -67.26 11.53 -21.36
C TYR A 142 -65.78 11.76 -20.99
N TYR A 143 -65.15 10.80 -20.31
CA TYR A 143 -63.80 10.94 -19.72
C TYR A 143 -62.82 9.87 -20.22
N GLU A 144 -63.02 9.36 -21.43
CA GLU A 144 -62.14 8.35 -22.04
C GLU A 144 -60.68 8.84 -22.10
N ASP A 145 -60.45 10.10 -22.49
CA ASP A 145 -59.12 10.71 -22.52
C ASP A 145 -58.43 10.72 -21.14
N TYR A 146 -59.18 10.89 -20.06
CA TYR A 146 -58.64 10.89 -18.70
C TYR A 146 -58.20 9.48 -18.30
N LEU A 147 -58.96 8.46 -18.71
CA LEU A 147 -58.59 7.06 -18.48
C LEU A 147 -57.34 6.68 -19.28
N VAL A 148 -57.29 7.04 -20.57
CA VAL A 148 -56.13 6.78 -21.44
C VAL A 148 -54.89 7.48 -20.90
N TYR A 149 -55.02 8.73 -20.47
CA TYR A 149 -53.93 9.46 -19.84
C TYR A 149 -53.42 8.76 -18.58
N ALA A 150 -54.32 8.42 -17.66
CA ALA A 150 -53.95 7.81 -16.38
C ALA A 150 -53.28 6.43 -16.54
N GLU A 151 -53.75 5.61 -17.48
CA GLU A 151 -53.26 4.23 -17.65
C GLU A 151 -52.01 4.14 -18.55
N ARG A 152 -51.87 5.03 -19.54
CA ARG A 152 -50.80 4.95 -20.54
C ARG A 152 -49.82 6.10 -20.43
N ASP A 153 -50.30 7.33 -20.55
CA ASP A 153 -49.44 8.49 -20.76
C ASP A 153 -48.72 8.90 -19.47
N LEU A 154 -49.39 8.84 -18.33
CA LEU A 154 -48.85 9.18 -17.03
C LEU A 154 -47.69 8.23 -16.61
N PRO A 155 -47.86 6.90 -16.56
CA PRO A 155 -46.76 5.97 -16.30
C PRO A 155 -45.57 6.16 -17.24
N TYR A 156 -45.85 6.36 -18.53
CA TYR A 156 -44.80 6.57 -19.54
C TYR A 156 -44.01 7.85 -19.29
N GLN A 157 -44.67 8.96 -18.95
CA GLN A 157 -44.00 10.22 -18.61
C GLN A 157 -43.12 10.08 -17.37
N ILE A 158 -43.63 9.44 -16.32
CA ILE A 158 -42.88 9.20 -15.08
C ILE A 158 -41.62 8.36 -15.39
N LEU A 159 -41.77 7.24 -16.12
CA LEU A 159 -40.64 6.40 -16.50
C LEU A 159 -39.64 7.15 -17.37
N LYS A 160 -40.12 7.93 -18.34
CA LYS A 160 -39.25 8.71 -19.23
C LYS A 160 -38.38 9.67 -18.42
N GLU A 161 -38.92 10.35 -17.42
CA GLU A 161 -38.14 11.25 -16.56
C GLU A 161 -37.10 10.47 -15.73
N VAL A 162 -37.50 9.36 -15.12
CA VAL A 162 -36.60 8.47 -14.35
C VAL A 162 -35.47 7.92 -15.23
N PHE A 163 -35.75 7.47 -16.45
CA PHE A 163 -34.73 6.98 -17.38
C PHE A 163 -33.72 8.06 -17.82
N HIS A 164 -34.16 9.32 -17.90
CA HIS A 164 -33.29 10.44 -18.25
C HIS A 164 -32.62 11.09 -17.04
N SER A 165 -32.94 10.63 -15.83
CA SER A 165 -32.38 11.15 -14.60
C SER A 165 -30.88 10.86 -14.51
N ASN A 166 -30.16 11.73 -13.80
CA ASN A 166 -28.71 11.59 -13.66
C ASN A 166 -28.36 10.32 -12.90
N GLU A 167 -29.22 9.85 -11.99
CA GLU A 167 -29.02 8.61 -11.23
C GLU A 167 -28.93 7.39 -12.13
N ILE A 168 -29.85 7.25 -13.11
CA ILE A 168 -29.85 6.11 -14.05
C ILE A 168 -28.76 6.25 -15.11
N LYS A 169 -28.47 7.48 -15.57
CA LYS A 169 -27.33 7.72 -16.48
C LYS A 169 -25.98 7.39 -15.82
N ASN A 170 -25.83 7.72 -14.54
CA ASN A 170 -24.63 7.43 -13.76
C ASN A 170 -24.40 5.92 -13.56
N LEU A 171 -25.45 5.10 -13.64
CA LEU A 171 -25.34 3.63 -13.54
C LEU A 171 -24.55 3.03 -14.72
N ALA A 172 -24.71 3.57 -15.93
CA ALA A 172 -23.89 3.18 -17.08
C ALA A 172 -22.41 3.60 -16.90
N ASP A 173 -22.17 4.74 -16.25
CA ASP A 173 -20.83 5.22 -15.95
C ASP A 173 -20.18 4.48 -14.76
N LEU A 174 -20.97 3.90 -13.84
CA LEU A 174 -20.46 3.06 -12.76
C LEU A 174 -19.73 1.83 -13.30
N THR A 175 -20.26 1.18 -14.33
CA THR A 175 -19.57 0.04 -14.97
C THR A 175 -18.23 0.45 -15.54
N LYS A 176 -18.15 1.62 -16.20
CA LYS A 176 -16.88 2.15 -16.73
C LYS A 176 -15.89 2.49 -15.63
N LYS A 177 -16.36 3.12 -14.55
CA LYS A 177 -15.53 3.46 -13.37
C LYS A 177 -15.04 2.21 -12.66
N TYR A 178 -15.87 1.17 -12.56
CA TYR A 178 -15.51 -0.13 -12.00
C TYR A 178 -14.40 -0.81 -12.81
N GLU A 179 -14.56 -0.93 -14.13
CA GLU A 179 -13.52 -1.53 -14.99
C GLU A 179 -12.22 -0.71 -14.95
N SER A 180 -12.32 0.62 -14.92
CA SER A 180 -11.13 1.49 -14.79
C SER A 180 -10.41 1.28 -13.45
N ALA A 181 -11.14 1.17 -12.34
CA ALA A 181 -10.57 0.90 -11.03
C ALA A 181 -9.95 -0.50 -10.95
N LYS A 182 -10.59 -1.50 -11.55
CA LYS A 182 -10.07 -2.87 -11.65
C LYS A 182 -8.75 -2.93 -12.40
N ASN A 183 -8.65 -2.23 -13.53
CA ASN A 183 -7.40 -2.16 -14.30
C ASN A 183 -6.28 -1.46 -13.53
N LEU A 184 -6.57 -0.35 -12.83
CA LEU A 184 -5.60 0.33 -11.99
C LEU A 184 -5.04 -0.57 -10.87
N ILE A 185 -5.88 -1.43 -10.29
CA ILE A 185 -5.44 -2.40 -9.27
C ILE A 185 -4.46 -3.41 -9.86
N TYR A 186 -4.72 -3.93 -11.07
CA TYR A 186 -3.79 -4.84 -11.73
C TYR A 186 -2.45 -4.16 -12.08
N ASP A 187 -2.49 -2.94 -12.59
CA ASP A 187 -1.29 -2.17 -12.89
C ASP A 187 -0.47 -1.87 -11.62
N TRP A 188 -1.14 -1.60 -10.50
CA TRP A 188 -0.48 -1.38 -9.22
C TRP A 188 0.17 -2.64 -8.67
N ASP A 189 -0.51 -3.79 -8.77
CA ASP A 189 0.05 -5.06 -8.32
C ASP A 189 1.30 -5.42 -9.15
N ASP A 190 1.25 -5.28 -10.48
CA ASP A 190 2.42 -5.52 -11.33
C ASP A 190 3.58 -4.57 -11.00
N ASN A 191 3.31 -3.27 -10.82
CA ASN A 191 4.34 -2.30 -10.45
C ASN A 191 4.96 -2.60 -9.08
N LEU A 192 4.15 -3.02 -8.11
CA LEU A 192 4.62 -3.42 -6.78
C LEU A 192 5.49 -4.67 -6.85
N GLN A 193 5.13 -5.67 -7.65
CA GLN A 193 5.95 -6.85 -7.88
C GLN A 193 7.29 -6.49 -8.54
N GLN A 194 7.27 -5.64 -9.57
CA GLN A 194 8.49 -5.16 -10.22
C GLN A 194 9.42 -4.44 -9.23
N LYS A 195 8.87 -3.53 -8.41
CA LYS A 195 9.63 -2.81 -7.39
C LYS A 195 10.17 -3.73 -6.31
N LYS A 196 9.39 -4.72 -5.87
CA LYS A 196 9.84 -5.73 -4.90
C LYS A 196 11.02 -6.52 -5.44
N ASN A 197 10.93 -6.99 -6.68
CA ASN A 197 12.01 -7.73 -7.35
C ASN A 197 13.27 -6.86 -7.47
N GLU A 198 13.12 -5.57 -7.79
CA GLU A 198 14.24 -4.64 -7.88
C GLU A 198 14.90 -4.40 -6.51
N VAL A 199 14.10 -4.25 -5.44
CA VAL A 199 14.61 -4.14 -4.07
C VAL A 199 15.36 -5.40 -3.65
N GLU A 200 14.84 -6.59 -3.94
CA GLU A 200 15.54 -7.85 -3.65
C GLU A 200 16.85 -7.97 -4.43
N ARG A 201 16.88 -7.55 -5.69
CA ARG A 201 18.09 -7.50 -6.51
C ARG A 201 19.13 -6.55 -5.94
N LEU A 202 18.71 -5.35 -5.54
CA LEU A 202 19.59 -4.36 -4.91
C LEU A 202 20.12 -4.84 -3.56
N SER A 203 19.28 -5.50 -2.75
CA SER A 203 19.68 -6.09 -1.48
C SER A 203 20.79 -7.14 -1.67
N LYS A 204 20.62 -8.07 -2.63
CA LYS A 204 21.65 -9.07 -2.95
C LYS A 204 22.96 -8.43 -3.40
N LYS A 205 22.90 -7.38 -4.22
CA LYS A 205 24.09 -6.65 -4.68
C LYS A 205 24.79 -5.92 -3.54
N LEU A 206 24.03 -5.37 -2.59
CA LEU A 206 24.61 -4.70 -1.42
C LEU A 206 25.28 -5.70 -0.49
N GLU A 207 24.69 -6.88 -0.31
CA GLU A 207 25.28 -7.97 0.48
C GLU A 207 26.61 -8.45 -0.13
N SER A 208 26.67 -8.64 -1.45
CA SER A 208 27.93 -9.00 -2.13
C SER A 208 28.99 -7.90 -2.01
N GLN A 209 28.61 -6.63 -2.12
CA GLN A 209 29.51 -5.49 -1.93
C GLN A 209 30.05 -5.40 -0.49
N LYS A 210 29.23 -5.70 0.52
CA LYS A 210 29.65 -5.70 1.93
C LYS A 210 30.74 -6.74 2.17
N VAL A 211 30.56 -7.97 1.66
CA VAL A 211 31.57 -9.03 1.75
C VAL A 211 32.88 -8.62 1.08
N ALA A 212 32.80 -8.01 -0.10
CA ALA A 212 33.99 -7.50 -0.80
C ALA A 212 34.73 -6.42 0.01
N TYR A 213 34.00 -5.56 0.72
CA TYR A 213 34.55 -4.49 1.54
C TYR A 213 35.26 -5.02 2.81
N ASP A 214 34.73 -6.05 3.45
CA ASP A 214 35.33 -6.65 4.66
C ASP A 214 36.75 -7.23 4.38
N PHE A 215 36.96 -7.87 3.23
CA PHE A 215 38.29 -8.36 2.82
C PHE A 215 39.27 -7.24 2.48
N VAL A 216 38.78 -6.13 1.91
CA VAL A 216 39.59 -4.94 1.63
C VAL A 216 40.08 -4.31 2.94
N LEU A 217 39.20 -4.19 3.94
CA LEU A 217 39.56 -3.68 5.27
C LEU A 217 40.57 -4.59 5.99
N LEU A 218 40.40 -5.91 5.93
CA LEU A 218 41.36 -6.86 6.48
C LEU A 218 42.74 -6.73 5.82
N ASN A 219 42.77 -6.63 4.48
CA ASN A 219 44.02 -6.42 3.75
C ASN A 219 44.70 -5.09 4.12
N GLU A 220 43.93 -4.01 4.29
CA GLU A 220 44.47 -2.73 4.77
C GLU A 220 45.03 -2.85 6.21
N GLY A 221 44.33 -3.58 7.08
CA GLY A 221 44.79 -3.88 8.44
C GLY A 221 46.10 -4.64 8.47
N PHE A 222 46.23 -5.71 7.68
CA PHE A 222 47.47 -6.47 7.56
C PHE A 222 48.61 -5.65 6.96
N LYS A 223 48.32 -4.78 5.99
CA LYS A 223 49.31 -3.87 5.40
C LYS A 223 49.87 -2.88 6.43
N LYS A 224 49.01 -2.29 7.27
CA LYS A 224 49.47 -1.41 8.37
C LYS A 224 50.38 -2.14 9.34
N LEU A 225 50.05 -3.38 9.73
CA LEU A 225 50.90 -4.21 10.59
C LEU A 225 52.23 -4.58 9.92
N TYR A 226 52.20 -4.86 8.62
CA TYR A 226 53.41 -5.14 7.84
C TYR A 226 54.34 -3.93 7.78
N ASP A 227 53.79 -2.74 7.51
CA ASP A 227 54.57 -1.50 7.45
C ASP A 227 55.20 -1.17 8.81
N GLN A 228 54.48 -1.40 9.92
CA GLN A 228 55.06 -1.28 11.26
C GLN A 228 56.22 -2.26 11.47
N LYS A 229 56.05 -3.54 11.12
CA LYS A 229 57.11 -4.55 11.25
C LYS A 229 58.31 -4.28 10.36
N LYS A 230 58.09 -3.65 9.20
CA LYS A 230 59.17 -3.20 8.31
C LYS A 230 60.03 -2.11 8.94
N GLU A 231 59.41 -1.18 9.68
CA GLU A 231 60.15 -0.18 10.45
C GLU A 231 60.91 -0.81 11.64
N ASP A 232 60.30 -1.77 12.35
CA ASP A 232 60.99 -2.56 13.39
C ASP A 232 62.23 -3.26 12.81
N ALA A 233 62.10 -3.90 11.63
CA ALA A 233 63.20 -4.59 10.95
C ALA A 233 64.34 -3.65 10.57
N LYS A 234 64.03 -2.44 10.07
CA LYS A 234 65.03 -1.41 9.77
C LYS A 234 65.76 -0.97 11.05
N SER A 235 65.02 -0.78 12.14
CA SER A 235 65.59 -0.41 13.43
C SER A 235 66.54 -1.50 13.93
N ASN A 236 66.10 -2.76 13.95
CA ASN A 236 66.91 -3.89 14.36
C ASN A 236 68.16 -4.08 13.48
N ASN A 237 68.06 -3.90 12.17
CA ASN A 237 69.22 -3.95 11.28
C ASN A 237 70.28 -2.88 11.62
N ARG A 238 69.86 -1.68 12.07
CA ARG A 238 70.80 -0.65 12.53
C ARG A 238 71.52 -1.07 13.81
N TYR A 239 70.81 -1.64 14.79
CA TYR A 239 71.40 -2.16 16.02
C TYR A 239 72.36 -3.33 15.75
N LEU A 240 71.97 -4.25 14.87
CA LEU A 240 72.82 -5.36 14.46
C LEU A 240 74.11 -4.86 13.78
N GLY A 241 74.00 -3.86 12.89
CA GLY A 241 75.16 -3.22 12.26
C GLY A 241 76.10 -2.56 13.28
N ALA A 242 75.54 -1.86 14.28
CA ALA A 242 76.33 -1.26 15.36
C ALA A 242 77.05 -2.33 16.22
N LEU A 243 76.40 -3.46 16.52
CA LEU A 243 77.02 -4.57 17.24
C LEU A 243 78.14 -5.24 16.43
N ILE A 244 77.95 -5.46 15.13
CA ILE A 244 79.00 -5.99 14.24
C ILE A 244 80.20 -5.04 14.24
N ALA A 245 79.95 -3.73 14.11
CA ALA A 245 81.01 -2.73 14.16
C ALA A 245 81.74 -2.76 15.51
N ALA A 246 81.04 -2.87 16.64
CA ALA A 246 81.64 -2.98 17.96
C ALA A 246 82.52 -4.24 18.11
N ILE A 247 82.04 -5.40 17.65
CA ILE A 247 82.78 -6.68 17.69
C ILE A 247 84.09 -6.59 16.88
N ILE A 248 84.09 -5.88 15.75
CA ILE A 248 85.27 -5.72 14.89
C ILE A 248 86.21 -4.62 15.41
N CYS A 249 85.66 -3.47 15.80
CA CYS A 249 86.46 -2.31 16.21
C CYS A 249 87.10 -2.47 17.58
N LEU A 250 86.44 -3.13 18.54
CA LEU A 250 86.96 -3.30 19.90
C LEU A 250 88.34 -3.98 19.96
N PRO A 251 88.59 -5.14 19.31
CA PRO A 251 89.90 -5.76 19.30
C PRO A 251 90.94 -4.93 18.52
N LEU A 252 90.54 -4.23 17.46
CA LEU A 252 91.45 -3.36 16.70
C LEU A 252 91.91 -2.15 17.53
N ILE A 253 91.00 -1.53 18.28
CA ILE A 253 91.31 -0.41 19.18
C ILE A 253 92.22 -0.87 20.30
N ASN A 254 91.94 -2.02 20.91
CA ASN A 254 92.82 -2.60 21.93
C ASN A 254 94.21 -2.92 21.36
N LEU A 255 94.31 -3.53 20.19
CA LEU A 255 95.60 -3.86 19.60
C LEU A 255 96.44 -2.60 19.34
N TYR A 256 95.79 -1.52 18.90
CA TYR A 256 96.42 -0.22 18.73
C TYR A 256 96.87 0.41 20.05
N THR A 257 96.00 0.48 21.07
CA THR A 257 96.33 1.12 22.36
C THR A 257 97.29 0.28 23.21
N GLY A 258 97.12 -1.05 23.21
CA GLY A 258 98.02 -2.00 23.85
C GLY A 258 99.42 -1.96 23.24
N GLY A 259 99.52 -1.89 21.90
CA GLY A 259 100.79 -1.73 21.19
C GLY A 259 101.54 -0.45 21.57
N LEU A 260 100.81 0.67 21.75
CA LEU A 260 101.38 1.93 22.23
C LEU A 260 101.82 1.88 23.70
N PHE A 261 101.05 1.22 24.57
CA PHE A 261 101.34 1.13 26.01
C PHE A 261 102.59 0.26 26.30
N VAL A 262 102.79 -0.75 25.47
CA VAL A 262 103.89 -1.73 25.55
C VAL A 262 105.21 -1.19 24.96
N TYR A 263 105.16 -0.16 24.11
CA TYR A 263 106.32 0.36 23.42
C TYR A 263 107.43 0.81 24.40
N GLY A 264 108.56 0.09 24.39
CA GLY A 264 109.74 0.38 25.23
C GLY A 264 109.71 -0.15 26.66
N LYS A 265 108.76 -1.03 27.04
CA LYS A 265 108.68 -1.65 28.38
C LYS A 265 108.88 -3.18 28.34
N ASN A 266 109.49 -3.74 29.39
CA ASN A 266 109.54 -5.18 29.61
C ASN A 266 108.16 -5.69 30.03
N ILE A 267 107.55 -6.52 29.19
CA ILE A 267 106.20 -7.03 29.40
C ILE A 267 106.27 -8.38 30.12
N ASP A 268 105.52 -8.54 31.21
CA ASP A 268 105.26 -9.85 31.81
C ASP A 268 103.92 -10.42 31.29
N LEU A 269 103.83 -11.74 31.17
CA LEU A 269 102.63 -12.45 30.70
C LEU A 269 101.40 -12.11 31.55
N THR A 270 101.60 -11.92 32.85
CA THR A 270 100.57 -11.53 33.81
C THR A 270 99.94 -10.17 33.45
N SER A 271 100.74 -9.24 32.96
CA SER A 271 100.29 -7.88 32.62
C SER A 271 99.48 -7.86 31.32
N VAL A 272 99.84 -8.70 30.34
CA VAL A 272 99.07 -8.86 29.10
C VAL A 272 97.73 -9.50 29.39
N LEU A 273 97.72 -10.57 30.20
CA LEU A 273 96.49 -11.28 30.54
C LEU A 273 95.49 -10.37 31.28
N LEU A 274 95.98 -9.52 32.19
CA LEU A 274 95.14 -8.58 32.94
C LEU A 274 94.54 -7.49 32.03
N LEU A 275 95.23 -7.10 30.96
CA LEU A 275 94.75 -6.10 29.98
C LEU A 275 93.73 -6.69 29.00
N GLU A 276 93.94 -7.92 28.53
CA GLU A 276 93.10 -8.58 27.52
C GLU A 276 91.83 -9.22 28.10
N LEU A 277 91.87 -9.72 29.33
CA LEU A 277 90.75 -10.44 29.96
C LEU A 277 89.42 -9.63 29.97
N PRO A 278 89.40 -8.33 30.33
CA PRO A 278 88.17 -7.54 30.29
C PRO A 278 87.60 -7.39 28.88
N ILE A 279 88.46 -7.35 27.86
CA ILE A 279 88.07 -7.12 26.47
C ILE A 279 87.52 -8.40 25.85
N ILE A 280 88.14 -9.54 26.13
CA ILE A 280 87.59 -10.85 25.77
C ILE A 280 86.21 -11.03 26.41
N THR A 281 86.06 -10.66 27.69
CA THR A 281 84.77 -10.74 28.39
C THR A 281 83.72 -9.83 27.74
N LEU A 282 84.08 -8.59 27.41
CA LEU A 282 83.20 -7.64 26.73
C LEU A 282 82.83 -8.11 25.31
N LEU A 283 83.76 -8.74 24.58
CA LEU A 283 83.53 -9.32 23.27
C LEU A 283 82.50 -10.48 23.34
N LEU A 284 82.63 -11.37 24.33
CA LEU A 284 81.67 -12.45 24.55
C LEU A 284 80.26 -11.91 24.85
N ILE A 285 80.17 -10.82 25.62
CA ILE A 285 78.89 -10.13 25.87
C ILE A 285 78.31 -9.55 24.57
N PHE A 286 79.12 -8.90 23.73
CA PHE A 286 78.65 -8.38 22.45
C PHE A 286 78.24 -9.49 21.46
N ILE A 287 78.96 -10.62 21.41
CA ILE A 287 78.57 -11.79 20.61
C ILE A 287 77.23 -12.36 21.10
N TYR A 288 77.00 -12.39 22.41
CA TYR A 288 75.74 -12.81 22.98
C TYR A 288 74.58 -11.88 22.57
N PHE A 289 74.75 -10.57 22.69
CA PHE A 289 73.75 -9.59 22.23
C PHE A 289 73.54 -9.64 20.72
N PHE A 290 74.60 -9.87 19.93
CA PHE A 290 74.51 -10.08 18.50
C PHE A 290 73.62 -11.29 18.18
N LYS A 291 73.81 -12.42 18.88
CA LYS A 291 72.97 -13.62 18.71
C LYS A 291 71.49 -13.32 19.04
N ILE A 292 71.22 -12.56 20.09
CA ILE A 292 69.84 -12.17 20.46
C ILE A 292 69.20 -11.32 19.35
N ASN A 293 69.88 -10.26 18.89
CA ASN A 293 69.36 -9.36 17.87
C ASN A 293 69.18 -10.07 16.51
N LEU A 294 70.07 -11.01 16.19
CA LEU A 294 69.94 -11.86 15.01
C LEU A 294 68.68 -12.74 15.08
N ASN A 295 68.38 -13.28 16.27
CA ASN A 295 67.19 -14.10 16.49
C ASN A 295 65.90 -13.25 16.41
N GLU A 296 65.94 -12.03 16.95
CA GLU A 296 64.86 -11.05 16.80
C GLU A 296 64.65 -10.64 15.33
N ARG A 297 65.72 -10.49 14.55
CA ARG A 297 65.64 -10.21 13.10
C ARG A 297 64.94 -11.34 12.35
N ASN A 298 65.31 -12.58 12.64
CA ASN A 298 64.67 -13.75 12.05
C ASN A 298 63.20 -13.80 12.45
N SER A 299 62.88 -13.52 13.71
CA SER A 299 61.50 -13.42 14.18
C SER A 299 60.67 -12.39 13.42
N ILE A 300 61.17 -11.16 13.28
CA ILE A 300 60.46 -10.09 12.55
C ILE A 300 60.25 -10.50 11.08
N ARG A 301 61.26 -11.13 10.45
CA ARG A 301 61.13 -11.64 9.08
C ARG A 301 60.05 -12.71 8.96
N SER A 302 59.98 -13.68 9.87
CA SER A 302 58.93 -14.72 9.87
C SER A 302 57.53 -14.11 10.03
N GLN A 303 57.38 -13.10 10.87
CA GLN A 303 56.11 -12.38 11.05
C GLN A 303 55.70 -11.62 9.78
N MET A 304 56.65 -10.98 9.10
CA MET A 304 56.41 -10.27 7.84
C MET A 304 55.94 -11.22 6.72
N ILE A 305 56.57 -12.39 6.57
CA ILE A 305 56.17 -13.41 5.57
C ILE A 305 54.74 -13.91 5.84
N GLN A 306 54.39 -14.14 7.11
CA GLN A 306 53.04 -14.54 7.48
C GLN A 306 52.00 -13.44 7.20
N LEU A 307 52.35 -12.16 7.33
CA LEU A 307 51.48 -11.04 6.98
C LEU A 307 51.32 -10.90 5.46
N GLU A 308 52.39 -11.09 4.69
CA GLU A 308 52.35 -11.11 3.22
C GLU A 308 51.44 -12.21 2.69
N LEU A 309 51.51 -13.42 3.26
CA LEU A 309 50.61 -14.51 2.91
C LEU A 309 49.14 -14.13 3.15
N ARG A 310 48.82 -13.56 4.32
CA ARG A 310 47.44 -13.14 4.64
C ARG A 310 46.94 -12.04 3.69
N MET A 311 47.78 -11.05 3.37
CA MET A 311 47.44 -10.02 2.38
C MET A 311 47.19 -10.62 0.99
N ALA A 312 48.06 -11.51 0.52
CA ALA A 312 47.91 -12.18 -0.76
C ALA A 312 46.62 -13.03 -0.81
N LEU A 313 46.30 -13.74 0.28
CA LEU A 313 45.07 -14.53 0.40
C LEU A 313 43.81 -13.66 0.41
N CYS A 314 43.80 -12.53 1.14
CA CYS A 314 42.68 -11.59 1.13
C CYS A 314 42.47 -10.95 -0.25
N GLN A 315 43.53 -10.59 -0.96
CA GLN A 315 43.45 -10.04 -2.33
C GLN A 315 42.98 -11.10 -3.34
N PHE A 316 43.43 -12.34 -3.17
CA PHE A 316 43.00 -13.48 -3.99
C PHE A 316 41.50 -13.75 -3.80
N ILE A 317 41.01 -13.92 -2.57
CA ILE A 317 39.58 -14.16 -2.30
C ILE A 317 38.72 -12.98 -2.74
N HIS A 318 39.14 -11.73 -2.51
CA HIS A 318 38.42 -10.54 -2.96
C HIS A 318 38.17 -10.55 -4.48
N SER A 319 39.18 -10.93 -5.27
CA SER A 319 39.08 -11.00 -6.73
C SER A 319 38.09 -12.07 -7.24
N TYR A 320 37.61 -12.96 -6.36
CA TYR A 320 36.66 -14.04 -6.66
C TYR A 320 35.38 -13.98 -5.80
N ALA A 321 35.21 -12.93 -4.98
CA ALA A 321 34.07 -12.80 -4.06
C ALA A 321 32.72 -12.68 -4.78
N ASP A 322 32.72 -12.27 -6.06
CA ASP A 322 31.55 -12.23 -6.93
C ASP A 322 30.92 -13.63 -7.16
N ASP A 323 31.68 -14.73 -6.96
CA ASP A 323 31.21 -16.13 -7.09
C ASP A 323 31.11 -16.87 -5.74
N SER A 324 31.25 -16.17 -4.62
CA SER A 324 31.51 -16.73 -3.28
C SER A 324 30.48 -17.74 -2.81
N GLU A 325 29.18 -17.56 -3.08
CA GLU A 325 28.15 -18.49 -2.59
C GLU A 325 28.24 -19.87 -3.30
N SER A 326 28.61 -19.88 -4.58
CA SER A 326 28.77 -21.11 -5.36
C SER A 326 30.09 -21.82 -5.03
N LEU A 327 31.15 -21.05 -4.76
CA LEU A 327 32.48 -21.53 -4.42
C LEU A 327 32.55 -22.06 -2.98
N HIS A 328 31.91 -21.37 -2.04
CA HIS A 328 31.86 -21.79 -0.64
C HIS A 328 31.06 -23.10 -0.45
N LYS A 329 30.03 -23.34 -1.28
CA LYS A 329 29.29 -24.62 -1.31
C LYS A 329 30.09 -25.75 -1.97
N LYS A 330 30.91 -25.45 -2.99
CA LYS A 330 31.73 -26.44 -3.71
C LYS A 330 33.00 -26.85 -2.95
N ASN A 331 33.58 -25.99 -2.11
CA ASN A 331 34.82 -26.29 -1.39
C ASN A 331 34.87 -25.72 0.05
N THR A 332 33.92 -26.17 0.89
CA THR A 332 33.80 -25.78 2.30
C THR A 332 35.07 -26.03 3.11
N GLU A 333 35.84 -27.09 2.80
CA GLU A 333 37.08 -27.40 3.51
C GLU A 333 38.19 -26.38 3.19
N GLY A 334 38.29 -25.93 1.94
CA GLY A 334 39.25 -24.89 1.54
C GLY A 334 39.00 -23.55 2.25
N PHE A 335 37.72 -23.16 2.40
CA PHE A 335 37.34 -21.94 3.11
C PHE A 335 37.64 -22.00 4.61
N LYS A 336 37.33 -23.12 5.28
CA LYS A 336 37.71 -23.32 6.69
C LYS A 336 39.21 -23.22 6.91
N LYS A 337 40.01 -23.76 5.98
CA LYS A 337 41.49 -23.65 6.04
C LYS A 337 41.97 -22.23 5.79
N PHE A 338 41.36 -21.51 4.85
CA PHE A 338 41.62 -20.09 4.62
C PHE A 338 41.36 -19.26 5.89
N GLU A 339 40.19 -19.40 6.50
CA GLU A 339 39.84 -18.68 7.74
C GLU A 339 40.83 -18.98 8.86
N ASN A 340 41.21 -20.25 9.02
CA ASN A 340 42.21 -20.66 9.99
C ASN A 340 43.58 -20.01 9.73
N ILE A 341 44.00 -19.79 8.49
CA ILE A 341 45.26 -19.10 8.16
C ILE A 341 45.15 -17.60 8.47
N ILE A 342 44.06 -16.94 8.05
CA ILE A 342 43.84 -15.51 8.28
C ILE A 342 43.79 -15.19 9.78
N PHE A 343 43.07 -15.99 10.57
CA PHE A 343 42.88 -15.75 12.00
C PHE A 343 43.87 -16.50 12.90
N SER A 344 44.83 -17.23 12.32
CA SER A 344 45.90 -17.86 13.11
C SER A 344 46.76 -16.80 13.82
N PRO A 345 47.25 -17.08 15.05
CA PRO A 345 48.21 -16.21 15.72
C PRO A 345 49.48 -16.00 14.88
N ILE A 346 50.04 -14.79 14.94
CA ILE A 346 51.33 -14.48 14.31
C ILE A 346 52.44 -15.02 15.20
N VAL A 347 53.21 -15.99 14.70
CA VAL A 347 54.28 -16.65 15.47
C VAL A 347 55.66 -16.04 15.19
N ALA A 348 56.50 -16.04 16.21
CA ALA A 348 57.80 -15.40 16.24
C ALA A 348 58.97 -16.28 15.75
N SER A 349 58.74 -17.52 15.31
CA SER A 349 59.82 -18.48 15.01
C SER A 349 59.45 -19.39 13.83
N ASP A 350 60.41 -19.63 12.93
CA ASP A 350 60.24 -20.54 11.77
C ASP A 350 59.97 -22.00 12.21
N ASP A 351 60.55 -22.44 13.34
CA ASP A 351 60.37 -23.79 13.90
C ASP A 351 58.97 -24.06 14.49
N LYS A 352 58.12 -23.03 14.58
CA LYS A 352 56.73 -23.13 15.05
C LYS A 352 55.76 -22.47 14.09
N ILE A 353 56.11 -22.39 12.80
CA ILE A 353 55.09 -22.20 11.78
C ILE A 353 54.14 -23.39 11.95
N PRO A 354 52.85 -23.19 12.32
CA PRO A 354 51.96 -24.31 12.51
C PRO A 354 51.90 -25.11 11.20
N SER A 355 51.52 -26.39 11.26
CA SER A 355 51.24 -27.24 10.10
C SER A 355 50.15 -26.70 9.14
N THR A 356 49.75 -25.43 9.31
CA THR A 356 48.96 -24.61 8.42
C THR A 356 49.69 -24.20 7.14
N PHE A 357 51.04 -24.16 7.12
CA PHE A 357 51.81 -23.95 5.88
C PHE A 357 51.86 -25.20 4.97
N ASP A 358 51.65 -26.41 5.50
CA ASP A 358 51.39 -27.63 4.70
C ASP A 358 50.02 -27.58 4.00
N GLY A 359 49.17 -26.59 4.32
CA GLY A 359 47.91 -26.34 3.63
C GLY A 359 48.05 -25.73 2.23
N VAL A 360 49.27 -25.31 1.83
CA VAL A 360 49.54 -24.70 0.51
C VAL A 360 49.19 -25.64 -0.64
N ASP A 361 49.40 -26.95 -0.48
CA ASP A 361 49.00 -27.96 -1.47
C ASP A 361 47.48 -28.06 -1.66
N GLN A 362 46.70 -27.78 -0.62
CA GLN A 362 45.23 -27.75 -0.72
C GLN A 362 44.71 -26.42 -1.24
N ILE A 363 45.45 -25.32 -1.02
CA ILE A 363 45.20 -24.04 -1.68
C ILE A 363 45.52 -24.15 -3.18
N ALA A 364 46.59 -24.86 -3.56
CA ALA A 364 46.86 -25.18 -4.96
C ALA A 364 45.71 -25.96 -5.61
N LYS A 365 45.12 -26.93 -4.89
CA LYS A 365 43.90 -27.63 -5.34
C LYS A 365 42.65 -26.74 -5.39
N LEU A 366 42.51 -25.77 -4.48
CA LEU A 366 41.47 -24.73 -4.55
C LEU A 366 41.66 -23.86 -5.80
N ILE A 367 42.90 -23.43 -6.08
CA ILE A 367 43.28 -22.65 -7.26
C ILE A 367 43.01 -23.45 -8.55
N GLU A 368 43.29 -24.76 -8.58
CA GLU A 368 43.00 -25.65 -9.72
C GLU A 368 41.50 -25.91 -9.91
N ALA A 369 40.74 -26.11 -8.84
CA ALA A 369 39.29 -26.33 -8.90
C ALA A 369 38.51 -25.09 -9.36
N ILE A 370 39.09 -23.89 -9.20
CA ILE A 370 38.53 -22.61 -9.65
C ILE A 370 38.87 -22.31 -11.12
N LYS A 371 39.95 -22.90 -11.66
CA LYS A 371 40.41 -22.68 -13.04
C LYS A 371 39.63 -23.48 -14.10
N LYS A 372 38.68 -24.31 -13.69
CA LYS A 372 37.89 -25.23 -14.51
C LYS A 372 36.42 -24.91 -14.39
#